data_AF-A0A0P1FGM7-F1
#
_entry.id   AF-A0A0P1FGM7-F1
#
_cell.length_a   1.000
_cell.length_b   1.000
_cell.length_c   1.000
_cell.angle_alpha   90.00
_cell.angle_beta   90.00
_cell.angle_gamma   90.00
#
_symmetry.space_group_name_H-M   'P 1'
#
loop_
_entity.id
_entity.type
_entity.pdbx_description
1 polymer ?
#
loop_
_entity_poly.entity_id
_entity_poly.type
_entity_poly.pdbx_seq_one_letter_code
_entity_poly.pdbx_strand_id
1 'polypeptide(L)'
;MNDGSAATIVDLAKVRRVTYAGLGALVEFTAQFKLGQPLAFCNATPAVDRFIRQSPAEQLLPYYETIEDALDTVDFRRCQLAGTKALLLCAGKGTRMAPLSDDTPKPMLELFGKPILSHLLQHLARFGIQDVMLNPGHLGDQILQNLPRSTSHRLQFYNEGQQTPQGWQANAIGSASTLARLQHRHNAIEDDVFVLCGDALTDIDLADMMRQHKSSGAEVTIAARQVPHAECSKYGILQIDRSGRIRAFQEKPRPQEAKSTLASTGIYIINPRALVGQGNAEGLDIAADLLPAIMKRGGHLHSYVADFEWVDMGNPKDYAQAHFMALRGEVKTLSPSGEQKRPGIWIAPGARVSRRAKLTPPCYVGPGATLAAGVELQGPCVIGAGSRLSGPCLISNSIIQPRTWVKPSAWVTGQITSAHWSVDHQHATGQKPRPSFARLDQVCAVDHNIPALQQPNMSEVSA
;
A
#
# COMPACT_ATOMS: atom_id res chain seq x y z
N MET A 1 20.53 17.38 6.97
CA MET A 1 19.67 18.58 6.91
C MET A 1 18.24 18.08 7.12
N ASN A 2 17.75 18.14 8.38
CA ASN A 2 16.35 17.84 8.70
C ASN A 2 15.50 18.97 8.10
N ASP A 3 14.61 18.65 7.17
CA ASP A 3 13.59 19.59 6.66
C ASP A 3 12.47 19.87 7.67
N GLY A 4 12.57 19.33 8.89
CA GLY A 4 12.07 20.02 10.08
C GLY A 4 10.56 20.09 10.23
N SER A 5 9.83 19.01 9.97
CA SER A 5 8.49 18.81 10.51
C SER A 5 8.58 18.23 11.94
N ALA A 6 9.05 19.04 12.89
CA ALA A 6 8.98 18.68 14.31
C ALA A 6 7.56 18.94 14.82
N ALA A 7 6.88 17.89 15.26
CA ALA A 7 5.61 17.99 15.96
C ALA A 7 5.86 18.29 17.45
N THR A 8 5.00 19.09 18.08
CA THR A 8 5.09 19.40 19.51
C THR A 8 3.79 19.05 20.21
N ILE A 9 3.88 18.31 21.32
CA ILE A 9 2.75 18.04 22.20
C ILE A 9 3.09 18.60 23.58
N VAL A 10 2.21 19.44 24.10
CA VAL A 10 2.34 20.07 25.42
C VAL A 10 1.38 19.38 26.36
N ASP A 11 1.94 18.62 27.32
CA ASP A 11 1.18 17.95 28.36
C ASP A 11 0.79 18.93 29.48
N LEU A 12 -0.52 19.12 29.66
CA LEU A 12 -1.11 20.01 30.66
C LEU A 12 -1.48 19.31 31.97
N ALA A 13 -1.09 18.05 32.20
CA ALA A 13 -1.47 17.25 33.39
C ALA A 13 -1.05 17.89 34.72
N LYS A 14 -0.01 18.73 34.70
CA LYS A 14 0.47 19.45 35.90
C LYS A 14 -0.13 20.86 36.03
N VAL A 15 -0.90 21.33 35.06
CA VAL A 15 -1.53 22.66 35.07
C VAL A 15 -2.82 22.58 35.89
N ARG A 16 -2.83 23.26 37.05
CA ARG A 16 -3.95 23.23 38.00
C ARG A 16 -5.01 24.30 37.74
N ARG A 17 -4.64 25.38 37.05
CA ARG A 17 -5.52 26.51 36.74
C ARG A 17 -5.00 27.23 35.52
N VAL A 18 -5.92 27.73 34.70
CA VAL A 18 -5.62 28.64 33.59
C VAL A 18 -6.57 29.84 33.67
N THR A 19 -6.15 30.98 33.11
CA THR A 19 -6.96 32.21 33.02
C THR A 19 -7.20 32.56 31.55
N TYR A 20 -8.08 33.53 31.26
CA TYR A 20 -8.23 34.02 29.88
C TYR A 20 -6.93 34.60 29.30
N ALA A 21 -6.12 35.27 30.13
CA ALA A 21 -4.79 35.72 29.71
C ALA A 21 -3.87 34.54 29.39
N GLY A 22 -3.93 33.47 30.19
CA GLY A 22 -3.21 32.22 29.92
C GLY A 22 -3.67 31.55 28.62
N LEU A 23 -4.97 31.47 28.35
CA LEU A 23 -5.50 30.96 27.08
C LEU A 23 -5.06 31.82 25.89
N GLY A 24 -5.09 33.14 26.04
CA GLY A 24 -4.56 34.07 25.03
C GLY A 24 -3.09 33.79 24.72
N ALA A 25 -2.28 33.55 25.75
CA ALA A 25 -0.88 33.18 25.57
C ALA A 25 -0.69 31.82 24.88
N LEU A 26 -1.55 30.82 25.16
CA LEU A 26 -1.51 29.53 24.46
C LEU A 26 -1.89 29.69 22.98
N VAL A 27 -2.91 30.50 22.66
CA VAL A 27 -3.29 30.80 21.29
C VAL A 27 -2.16 31.56 20.58
N GLU A 28 -1.57 32.57 21.21
CA GLU A 28 -0.42 33.29 20.66
C GLU A 28 0.78 32.36 20.43
N PHE A 29 1.03 31.42 21.36
CA PHE A 29 2.06 30.40 21.21
C PHE A 29 1.82 29.51 19.99
N THR A 30 0.56 29.12 19.70
CA THR A 30 0.25 28.34 18.49
C THR A 30 0.57 29.10 17.20
N ALA A 31 0.36 30.41 17.17
CA ALA A 31 0.64 31.24 16.00
C ALA A 31 2.14 31.38 15.68
N GLN A 32 3.02 31.01 16.61
CA GLN A 32 4.47 31.01 16.39
C GLN A 32 4.95 29.78 15.60
N PHE A 33 4.13 28.74 15.48
CA PHE A 33 4.48 27.52 14.74
C PHE A 33 4.27 27.72 13.23
N LYS A 34 5.20 27.18 12.44
CA LYS A 34 5.12 27.24 10.97
C LYS A 34 4.12 26.22 10.44
N LEU A 35 3.61 26.47 9.24
CA LEU A 35 2.83 25.49 8.49
C LEU A 35 3.61 24.17 8.37
N GLY A 36 3.02 23.05 8.80
CA GLY A 36 3.67 21.73 8.80
C GLY A 36 4.43 21.35 10.09
N GLN A 37 4.38 22.21 11.13
CA GLN A 37 4.87 21.90 12.48
C GLN A 37 3.68 21.83 13.43
N PRO A 38 3.00 20.68 13.55
CA PRO A 38 1.79 20.59 14.33
C PRO A 38 2.09 20.76 15.83
N LEU A 39 1.23 21.52 16.52
CA LEU A 39 1.25 21.73 17.96
C LEU A 39 -0.06 21.21 18.56
N ALA A 40 0.01 20.57 19.72
CA ALA A 40 -1.16 20.11 20.46
C ALA A 40 -1.00 20.37 21.95
N PHE A 41 -2.12 20.57 22.63
CA PHE A 41 -2.23 20.60 24.09
C PHE A 41 -3.09 19.42 24.56
N CYS A 42 -2.61 18.64 25.52
CA CYS A 42 -3.25 17.38 25.92
C CYS A 42 -3.31 17.22 27.44
N ASN A 43 -4.06 16.23 27.93
CA ASN A 43 -4.02 15.74 29.31
C ASN A 43 -4.34 16.79 30.39
N ALA A 44 -5.14 17.83 30.10
CA ALA A 44 -5.41 18.85 31.11
C ALA A 44 -6.17 18.29 32.32
N THR A 45 -5.93 18.86 33.51
CA THR A 45 -6.71 18.49 34.70
C THR A 45 -8.20 18.80 34.48
N PRO A 46 -9.15 18.09 35.12
CA PRO A 46 -10.60 18.29 34.87
C PRO A 46 -11.09 19.74 35.04
N ALA A 47 -10.45 20.50 35.93
CA ALA A 47 -10.77 21.92 36.12
C ALA A 47 -10.29 22.78 34.94
N VAL A 48 -9.12 22.50 34.39
CA VAL A 48 -8.55 23.20 33.23
C VAL A 48 -9.26 22.79 31.95
N ASP A 49 -9.51 21.49 31.74
CA ASP A 49 -10.28 20.98 30.60
C ASP A 49 -11.64 21.68 30.49
N ARG A 50 -12.42 21.67 31.58
CA ARG A 50 -13.72 22.36 31.62
C ARG A 50 -13.61 23.84 31.28
N PHE A 51 -12.58 24.51 31.80
CA PHE A 51 -12.38 25.93 31.52
C PHE A 51 -12.03 26.20 30.05
N ILE A 52 -11.18 25.37 29.43
CA ILE A 52 -10.84 25.46 28.01
C ILE A 52 -12.10 25.27 27.15
N ARG A 53 -12.84 24.17 27.37
CA ARG A 53 -14.03 23.81 26.57
C ARG A 53 -15.20 24.78 26.70
N GLN A 54 -15.28 25.51 27.81
CA GLN A 54 -16.30 26.55 28.01
C GLN A 54 -15.85 27.92 27.45
N SER A 55 -14.61 28.04 26.99
CA SER A 55 -14.06 29.29 26.46
C SER A 55 -14.19 29.34 24.94
N PRO A 56 -14.36 30.54 24.34
CA PRO A 56 -14.29 30.71 22.88
C PRO A 56 -12.93 30.31 22.28
N ALA A 57 -11.88 30.22 23.10
CA ALA A 57 -10.53 29.88 22.64
C ALA A 57 -10.37 28.40 22.28
N GLU A 58 -11.28 27.50 22.69
CA GLU A 58 -11.23 26.08 22.31
C GLU A 58 -11.12 25.90 20.79
N GLN A 59 -11.87 26.70 20.02
CA GLN A 59 -11.88 26.64 18.56
C GLN A 59 -10.56 27.11 17.91
N LEU A 60 -9.74 27.83 18.66
CA LEU A 60 -8.46 28.38 18.21
C LEU A 60 -7.27 27.56 18.74
N LEU A 61 -7.52 26.63 19.67
CA LEU A 61 -6.50 25.80 20.29
C LEU A 61 -6.56 24.37 19.74
N PRO A 62 -5.43 23.80 19.30
CA PRO A 62 -5.34 22.39 18.98
C PRO A 62 -5.32 21.55 20.28
N TYR A 63 -6.46 21.50 20.96
CA TYR A 63 -6.62 20.87 22.27
C TYR A 63 -7.28 19.49 22.13
N TYR A 64 -6.64 18.48 22.72
CA TYR A 64 -7.06 17.09 22.70
C TYR A 64 -7.16 16.55 24.11
N GLU A 65 -7.97 15.50 24.31
CA GLU A 65 -8.12 14.88 25.62
C GLU A 65 -6.83 14.17 26.03
N THR A 66 -6.29 13.32 25.16
CA THR A 66 -5.05 12.57 25.39
C THR A 66 -3.95 12.89 24.37
N ILE A 67 -2.72 12.42 24.65
CA ILE A 67 -1.61 12.48 23.70
C ILE A 67 -1.92 11.57 22.49
N GLU A 68 -2.51 10.40 22.76
CA GLU A 68 -2.91 9.42 21.76
C GLU A 68 -3.92 10.03 20.76
N ASP A 69 -4.92 10.77 21.26
CA ASP A 69 -5.89 11.45 20.39
C ASP A 69 -5.21 12.46 19.45
N ALA A 70 -4.24 13.24 19.96
CA ALA A 70 -3.48 14.17 19.15
C ALA A 70 -2.63 13.42 18.10
N LEU A 71 -1.95 12.36 18.52
CA LEU A 71 -1.13 11.50 17.66
C LEU A 71 -1.95 10.79 16.58
N ASP A 72 -3.23 10.54 16.80
CA ASP A 72 -4.11 9.90 15.82
C ASP A 72 -4.59 10.84 14.71
N THR A 73 -4.41 12.14 14.86
CA THR A 73 -4.76 13.12 13.82
C THR A 73 -3.83 13.07 12.61
N VAL A 74 -4.35 13.49 11.45
CA VAL A 74 -3.61 13.48 10.17
C VAL A 74 -2.31 14.27 10.25
N ASP A 75 -2.31 15.41 10.92
CA ASP A 75 -1.15 16.30 10.97
C ASP A 75 -0.02 15.70 11.81
N PHE A 76 -0.34 15.10 12.96
CA PHE A 76 0.65 14.47 13.81
C PHE A 76 1.13 13.12 13.26
N ARG A 77 0.24 12.29 12.70
CA ARG A 77 0.62 11.01 12.07
C ARG A 77 1.73 11.23 11.03
N ARG A 78 1.63 12.29 10.22
CA ARG A 78 2.62 12.66 9.19
C ARG A 78 4.00 13.05 9.74
N CYS A 79 4.18 13.19 11.04
CA CYS A 79 5.46 13.52 11.66
C CYS A 79 6.04 12.38 12.50
N GLN A 80 5.27 11.31 12.76
CA GLN A 80 5.66 10.27 13.73
C GLN A 80 6.90 9.47 13.33
N LEU A 81 7.10 9.25 12.02
CA LEU A 81 8.24 8.50 11.47
C LEU A 81 9.09 9.37 10.53
N ALA A 82 9.09 10.69 10.75
CA ALA A 82 9.93 11.60 9.99
C ALA A 82 11.41 11.24 10.19
N GLY A 83 12.14 11.09 9.08
CA GLY A 83 13.55 10.67 9.06
C GLY A 83 13.77 9.15 9.09
N THR A 84 12.73 8.35 9.29
CA THR A 84 12.80 6.90 9.07
C THR A 84 12.85 6.59 7.58
N LYS A 85 13.69 5.62 7.18
CA LYS A 85 13.79 5.14 5.80
C LYS A 85 12.89 3.92 5.58
N ALA A 86 12.46 3.71 4.33
CA ALA A 86 11.85 2.46 3.90
C ALA A 86 12.55 1.87 2.68
N LEU A 87 12.68 0.55 2.62
CA LEU A 87 13.07 -0.23 1.45
C LEU A 87 11.84 -0.94 0.89
N LEU A 88 11.50 -0.66 -0.36
CA LEU A 88 10.44 -1.33 -1.09
C LEU A 88 11.04 -2.34 -2.07
N LEU A 89 10.79 -3.62 -1.82
CA LEU A 89 11.31 -4.73 -2.61
C LEU A 89 10.56 -4.85 -3.94
N CYS A 90 11.20 -4.47 -5.05
CA CYS A 90 10.58 -4.34 -6.38
C CYS A 90 11.22 -5.25 -7.45
N ALA A 91 12.09 -6.18 -7.06
CA ALA A 91 12.84 -7.02 -8.01
C ALA A 91 12.07 -8.24 -8.55
N GLY A 92 10.86 -8.51 -8.05
CA GLY A 92 10.08 -9.70 -8.40
C GLY A 92 9.66 -9.76 -9.87
N LYS A 93 9.88 -10.90 -10.53
CA LYS A 93 9.52 -11.11 -11.95
C LYS A 93 8.03 -11.20 -12.24
N GLY A 94 7.22 -11.49 -11.22
CA GLY A 94 5.76 -11.53 -11.36
C GLY A 94 5.18 -12.62 -12.25
N THR A 95 5.92 -13.68 -12.56
CA THR A 95 5.48 -14.72 -13.51
C THR A 95 4.09 -15.32 -13.25
N ARG A 96 3.65 -15.40 -11.98
CA ARG A 96 2.32 -15.89 -11.59
C ARG A 96 1.17 -14.90 -11.83
N MET A 97 1.48 -13.65 -12.16
CA MET A 97 0.52 -12.59 -12.49
C MET A 97 0.18 -12.52 -13.98
N ALA A 98 0.84 -13.32 -14.83
CA ALA A 98 0.57 -13.32 -16.27
C ALA A 98 -0.94 -13.54 -16.54
N PRO A 99 -1.54 -12.80 -17.49
CA PRO A 99 -0.91 -11.87 -18.44
C PRO A 99 -0.77 -10.42 -17.92
N LEU A 100 -1.24 -10.10 -16.71
CA LEU A 100 -1.19 -8.74 -16.17
C LEU A 100 0.24 -8.20 -16.13
N SER A 101 1.20 -9.07 -15.82
CA SER A 101 2.60 -8.69 -15.65
C SER A 101 3.49 -8.92 -16.87
N ASP A 102 2.93 -9.27 -18.04
CA ASP A 102 3.75 -9.56 -19.23
C ASP A 102 4.47 -8.30 -19.71
N ASP A 103 3.76 -7.16 -19.73
CA ASP A 103 4.28 -5.87 -20.20
C ASP A 103 4.36 -4.80 -19.09
N THR A 104 3.94 -5.13 -17.86
CA THR A 104 3.86 -4.17 -16.74
C THR A 104 4.45 -4.79 -15.47
N PRO A 105 5.45 -4.16 -14.81
CA PRO A 105 5.97 -4.69 -13.56
C PRO A 105 4.90 -4.65 -12.47
N LYS A 106 4.89 -5.65 -11.58
CA LYS A 106 3.84 -5.81 -10.56
C LYS A 106 3.57 -4.54 -9.74
N PRO A 107 4.58 -3.81 -9.24
CA PRO A 107 4.35 -2.56 -8.50
C PRO A 107 3.62 -1.48 -9.30
N MET A 108 3.64 -1.57 -10.63
CA MET A 108 2.99 -0.63 -11.55
C MET A 108 1.60 -1.08 -12.01
N LEU A 109 1.14 -2.27 -11.63
CA LEU A 109 -0.26 -2.64 -11.84
C LEU A 109 -1.16 -1.65 -11.11
N GLU A 110 -2.26 -1.27 -11.76
CA GLU A 110 -3.12 -0.21 -11.25
C GLU A 110 -4.24 -0.76 -10.37
N LEU A 111 -4.49 -0.08 -9.25
CA LEU A 111 -5.72 -0.15 -8.46
C LEU A 111 -6.44 1.19 -8.62
N PHE A 112 -7.65 1.18 -9.20
CA PHE A 112 -8.47 2.37 -9.48
C PHE A 112 -7.74 3.48 -10.25
N GLY A 113 -6.87 3.11 -11.21
CA GLY A 113 -6.13 4.04 -12.06
C GLY A 113 -4.87 4.63 -11.43
N LYS A 114 -4.42 4.09 -10.29
CA LYS A 114 -3.14 4.44 -9.66
C LYS A 114 -2.28 3.19 -9.46
N PRO A 115 -0.96 3.23 -9.73
CA PRO A 115 -0.05 2.12 -9.44
C PRO A 115 -0.10 1.66 -7.97
N ILE A 116 0.03 0.35 -7.72
CA ILE A 116 0.16 -0.20 -6.35
C ILE A 116 1.29 0.49 -5.58
N LEU A 117 2.44 0.71 -6.23
CA LEU A 117 3.57 1.41 -5.65
C LEU A 117 3.20 2.84 -5.20
N SER A 118 2.33 3.52 -5.94
CA SER A 118 1.87 4.86 -5.57
C SER A 118 0.97 4.84 -4.32
N HIS A 119 0.16 3.79 -4.15
CA HIS A 119 -0.64 3.60 -2.92
C HIS A 119 0.27 3.32 -1.73
N LEU A 120 1.29 2.48 -1.90
CA LEU A 120 2.24 2.15 -0.84
C LEU A 120 3.08 3.37 -0.42
N LEU A 121 3.57 4.16 -1.39
CA LEU A 121 4.22 5.44 -1.11
C LEU A 121 3.28 6.41 -0.38
N GLN A 122 2.04 6.55 -0.82
CA GLN A 122 1.06 7.38 -0.10
C GLN A 122 0.83 6.89 1.34
N HIS A 123 0.81 5.58 1.57
CA HIS A 123 0.71 5.01 2.91
C HIS A 123 1.92 5.37 3.77
N LEU A 124 3.14 5.24 3.25
CA LEU A 124 4.37 5.66 3.94
C LEU A 124 4.35 7.16 4.30
N ALA A 125 3.96 8.03 3.35
CA ALA A 125 3.86 9.46 3.57
C ALA A 125 2.85 9.85 4.66
N ARG A 126 1.78 9.06 4.89
CA ARG A 126 0.82 9.31 5.97
C ARG A 126 1.46 9.24 7.36
N PHE A 127 2.60 8.56 7.48
CA PHE A 127 3.38 8.46 8.72
C PHE A 127 4.65 9.34 8.72
N GLY A 128 4.90 10.09 7.64
CA GLY A 128 6.08 10.96 7.52
C GLY A 128 7.32 10.32 6.90
N ILE A 129 7.22 9.06 6.46
CA ILE A 129 8.34 8.38 5.78
C ILE A 129 8.46 8.95 4.37
N GLN A 130 9.48 9.78 4.14
CA GLN A 130 9.75 10.40 2.83
C GLN A 130 10.97 9.79 2.12
N ASP A 131 11.90 9.18 2.86
CA ASP A 131 13.11 8.56 2.30
C ASP A 131 12.85 7.10 1.92
N VAL A 132 12.70 6.84 0.63
CA VAL A 132 12.32 5.50 0.14
C VAL A 132 13.35 4.97 -0.85
N MET A 133 13.87 3.80 -0.53
CA MET A 133 14.78 3.02 -1.36
C MET A 133 13.97 1.99 -2.14
N LEU A 134 14.28 1.83 -3.43
CA LEU A 134 13.66 0.89 -4.34
C LEU A 134 14.76 0.02 -4.95
N ASN A 135 14.59 -1.30 -4.99
CA ASN A 135 15.49 -2.19 -5.73
C ASN A 135 14.78 -2.75 -6.98
N PRO A 136 14.51 -1.93 -8.00
CA PRO A 136 13.86 -2.43 -9.20
C PRO A 136 14.77 -3.48 -9.87
N GLY A 137 14.16 -4.58 -10.27
CA GLY A 137 14.80 -5.64 -11.04
C GLY A 137 14.23 -5.65 -12.45
N HIS A 138 13.33 -6.61 -12.71
CA HIS A 138 12.69 -6.77 -14.01
C HIS A 138 11.82 -5.55 -14.36
N LEU A 139 11.95 -5.03 -15.60
CA LEU A 139 11.26 -3.83 -16.09
C LEU A 139 11.48 -2.56 -15.22
N GLY A 140 12.63 -2.45 -14.56
CA GLY A 140 12.94 -1.33 -13.67
C GLY A 140 12.82 0.06 -14.31
N ASP A 141 13.16 0.19 -15.58
CA ASP A 141 13.01 1.44 -16.33
C ASP A 141 11.55 1.89 -16.41
N GLN A 142 10.59 0.96 -16.48
CA GLN A 142 9.17 1.31 -16.49
C GLN A 142 8.72 1.89 -15.14
N ILE A 143 9.26 1.39 -14.02
CA ILE A 143 8.98 1.97 -12.70
C ILE A 143 9.48 3.41 -12.68
N LEU A 144 10.72 3.65 -13.13
CA LEU A 144 11.32 4.99 -13.19
C LEU A 144 10.53 5.96 -14.08
N GLN A 145 10.07 5.50 -15.25
CA GLN A 145 9.39 6.34 -16.23
C GLN A 145 7.93 6.65 -15.87
N ASN A 146 7.23 5.71 -15.22
CA ASN A 146 5.79 5.79 -15.02
C ASN A 146 5.38 6.12 -13.58
N LEU A 147 6.32 6.16 -12.64
CA LEU A 147 6.01 6.66 -11.30
C LEU A 147 5.71 8.16 -11.38
N PRO A 148 4.60 8.66 -10.81
CA PRO A 148 4.24 10.06 -10.91
C PRO A 148 5.35 10.95 -10.35
N ARG A 149 5.86 11.89 -11.15
CA ARG A 149 6.87 12.88 -10.70
C ARG A 149 6.40 13.75 -9.53
N SER A 150 5.09 13.79 -9.27
CA SER A 150 4.47 14.50 -8.17
C SER A 150 4.58 13.81 -6.82
N THR A 151 5.29 12.69 -6.70
CA THR A 151 5.58 12.07 -5.40
C THR A 151 6.40 13.02 -4.52
N SER A 152 5.97 13.25 -3.29
CA SER A 152 6.72 14.03 -2.28
C SER A 152 7.98 13.31 -1.77
N HIS A 153 8.12 12.02 -2.08
CA HIS A 153 9.18 11.17 -1.56
C HIS A 153 10.53 11.44 -2.22
N ARG A 154 11.59 11.33 -1.42
CA ARG A 154 12.98 11.23 -1.85
C ARG A 154 13.27 9.78 -2.22
N LEU A 155 13.18 9.48 -3.51
CA LEU A 155 13.35 8.13 -4.03
C LEU A 155 14.81 7.84 -4.39
N GLN A 156 15.33 6.73 -3.90
CA GLN A 156 16.66 6.22 -4.25
C GLN A 156 16.55 4.85 -4.90
N PHE A 157 17.11 4.70 -6.10
CA PHE A 157 17.00 3.48 -6.88
C PHE A 157 18.31 2.69 -6.80
N TYR A 158 18.25 1.48 -6.25
CA TYR A 158 19.34 0.53 -6.14
C TYR A 158 19.10 -0.64 -7.07
N ASN A 159 19.22 -0.36 -8.37
CA ASN A 159 18.89 -1.32 -9.43
C ASN A 159 19.65 -2.64 -9.24
N GLU A 160 18.95 -3.74 -9.50
CA GLU A 160 19.46 -5.09 -9.42
C GLU A 160 19.58 -5.67 -10.83
N GLY A 161 20.78 -5.56 -11.39
CA GLY A 161 21.06 -5.97 -12.76
C GLY A 161 22.32 -5.30 -13.29
N GLN A 162 22.54 -5.47 -14.59
CA GLN A 162 23.67 -4.89 -15.31
C GLN A 162 23.26 -4.45 -16.70
N GLN A 163 23.91 -3.40 -17.20
CA GLN A 163 23.78 -3.02 -18.60
C GLN A 163 24.58 -4.00 -19.47
N THR A 164 23.91 -4.62 -20.45
CA THR A 164 24.52 -5.49 -21.46
C THR A 164 24.43 -4.84 -22.85
N PRO A 165 25.18 -5.31 -23.86
CA PRO A 165 24.98 -4.88 -25.25
C PRO A 165 23.55 -5.09 -25.78
N GLN A 166 22.80 -6.03 -25.18
CA GLN A 166 21.41 -6.34 -25.51
C GLN A 166 20.39 -5.52 -24.70
N GLY A 167 20.85 -4.61 -23.83
CA GLY A 167 20.02 -3.78 -22.95
C GLY A 167 20.23 -4.07 -21.46
N TRP A 168 19.38 -3.49 -20.61
CA TRP A 168 19.40 -3.76 -19.17
C TRP A 168 18.96 -5.19 -18.87
N GLN A 169 19.83 -5.97 -18.19
CA GLN A 169 19.52 -7.31 -17.72
C GLN A 169 19.32 -7.29 -16.20
N ALA A 170 18.06 -7.46 -15.78
CA ALA A 170 17.72 -7.58 -14.38
C ALA A 170 18.29 -8.88 -13.77
N ASN A 171 18.92 -8.76 -12.60
CA ASN A 171 19.38 -9.89 -11.79
C ASN A 171 19.00 -9.66 -10.33
N ALA A 172 17.85 -10.21 -9.92
CA ALA A 172 17.41 -10.14 -8.54
C ALA A 172 18.39 -10.93 -7.66
N ILE A 173 19.02 -10.25 -6.69
CA ILE A 173 20.10 -10.85 -5.90
C ILE A 173 19.61 -11.53 -4.62
N GLY A 174 18.31 -11.49 -4.32
CA GLY A 174 17.72 -12.01 -3.08
C GLY A 174 17.50 -10.90 -2.05
N SER A 175 16.39 -10.98 -1.31
CA SER A 175 15.92 -9.90 -0.43
C SER A 175 16.87 -9.60 0.74
N ALA A 176 17.50 -10.63 1.34
CA ALA A 176 18.52 -10.43 2.36
C ALA A 176 19.85 -9.96 1.76
N SER A 177 20.21 -10.44 0.57
CA SER A 177 21.37 -9.96 -0.17
C SER A 177 21.24 -8.48 -0.57
N THR A 178 20.04 -8.00 -0.89
CA THR A 178 19.76 -6.57 -1.11
C THR A 178 20.14 -5.76 0.13
N LEU A 179 19.67 -6.17 1.31
CA LEU A 179 19.97 -5.49 2.58
C LEU A 179 21.48 -5.49 2.88
N ALA A 180 22.13 -6.64 2.72
CA ALA A 180 23.57 -6.76 2.91
C ALA A 180 24.33 -5.83 1.95
N ARG A 181 23.96 -5.81 0.66
CA ARG A 181 24.60 -4.96 -0.35
C ARG A 181 24.41 -3.47 -0.04
N LEU A 182 23.21 -3.06 0.34
CA LEU A 182 22.90 -1.69 0.76
C LEU A 182 23.75 -1.26 1.95
N GLN A 183 23.91 -2.15 2.93
CA GLN A 183 24.73 -1.87 4.10
C GLN A 183 26.23 -1.83 3.75
N HIS A 184 26.75 -2.85 3.08
CA HIS A 184 28.19 -2.98 2.80
C HIS A 184 28.73 -1.98 1.78
N ARG A 185 27.95 -1.63 0.75
CA ARG A 185 28.40 -0.71 -0.31
C ARG A 185 28.06 0.75 -0.06
N HIS A 186 26.95 1.01 0.65
CA HIS A 186 26.40 2.36 0.75
C HIS A 186 26.18 2.82 2.19
N ASN A 187 26.43 1.97 3.19
CA ASN A 187 26.10 2.24 4.59
C ASN A 187 24.67 2.79 4.75
N ALA A 188 23.72 2.25 3.97
CA ALA A 188 22.41 2.89 3.81
C ALA A 188 21.49 2.73 5.03
N ILE A 189 21.73 1.72 5.88
CA ILE A 189 20.87 1.31 7.00
C ILE A 189 21.58 1.69 8.32
N GLU A 190 21.44 2.95 8.72
CA GLU A 190 22.10 3.53 9.90
C GLU A 190 21.24 3.45 11.18
N ASP A 191 19.92 3.35 11.02
CA ASP A 191 18.91 3.17 12.07
C ASP A 191 17.85 2.18 11.55
N ASP A 192 16.80 1.93 12.32
CA ASP A 192 15.69 1.06 11.95
C ASP A 192 15.07 1.47 10.61
N VAL A 193 14.97 0.49 9.71
CA VAL A 193 14.43 0.66 8.37
C VAL A 193 13.19 -0.22 8.19
N PHE A 194 12.14 0.33 7.59
CA PHE A 194 11.02 -0.48 7.14
C PHE A 194 11.39 -1.25 5.87
N VAL A 195 11.01 -2.50 5.77
CA VAL A 195 11.15 -3.30 4.54
C VAL A 195 9.80 -3.89 4.18
N LEU A 196 9.32 -3.60 2.97
CA LEU A 196 8.03 -4.08 2.47
C LEU A 196 8.16 -4.57 1.03
N CYS A 197 7.29 -5.50 0.62
CA CYS A 197 7.13 -5.84 -0.79
C CYS A 197 6.47 -4.67 -1.54
N GLY A 198 7.02 -4.28 -2.70
CA GLY A 198 6.52 -3.17 -3.52
C GLY A 198 5.18 -3.42 -4.20
N ASP A 199 4.64 -4.64 -4.09
CA ASP A 199 3.36 -5.10 -4.62
C ASP A 199 2.36 -5.49 -3.53
N ALA A 200 2.60 -5.15 -2.27
CA ALA A 200 1.65 -5.37 -1.19
C ALA A 200 0.67 -4.20 -1.03
N LEU A 201 -0.62 -4.52 -0.81
CA LEU A 201 -1.61 -3.56 -0.33
C LEU A 201 -1.79 -3.77 1.18
N THR A 202 -1.75 -2.70 1.96
CA THR A 202 -1.97 -2.77 3.42
C THR A 202 -2.44 -1.44 4.01
N ASP A 203 -3.15 -1.51 5.14
CA ASP A 203 -3.49 -0.35 5.97
C ASP A 203 -2.82 -0.38 7.37
N ILE A 204 -1.74 -1.15 7.51
CA ILE A 204 -0.97 -1.29 8.76
C ILE A 204 -0.59 0.06 9.39
N ASP A 205 -0.77 0.17 10.71
CA ASP A 205 -0.25 1.30 11.48
C ASP A 205 1.26 1.16 11.69
N LEU A 206 2.03 1.84 10.84
CA LEU A 206 3.49 1.78 10.87
C LEU A 206 4.07 2.43 12.13
N ALA A 207 3.40 3.45 12.67
CA ALA A 207 3.89 4.12 13.87
C ALA A 207 3.73 3.23 15.10
N ASP A 208 2.61 2.51 15.22
CA ASP A 208 2.45 1.52 16.29
C ASP A 208 3.46 0.38 16.16
N MET A 209 3.67 -0.12 14.93
CA MET A 209 4.69 -1.14 14.67
C MET A 209 6.09 -0.69 15.10
N MET A 210 6.47 0.56 14.81
CA MET A 210 7.76 1.13 15.24
C MET A 210 7.86 1.29 16.76
N ARG A 211 6.79 1.74 17.43
CA ARG A 211 6.76 1.83 18.90
C ARG A 211 7.00 0.46 19.54
N GLN A 212 6.31 -0.57 19.05
CA GLN A 212 6.48 -1.94 19.54
C GLN A 212 7.88 -2.48 19.26
N HIS A 213 8.43 -2.22 18.06
CA HIS A 213 9.81 -2.58 17.72
C HIS A 213 10.83 -1.96 18.69
N LYS A 214 10.77 -0.64 18.89
CA LYS A 214 11.68 0.05 19.82
C LYS A 214 11.51 -0.46 21.26
N SER A 215 10.28 -0.67 21.73
CA SER A 215 10.00 -1.16 23.10
C SER A 215 10.51 -2.57 23.36
N SER A 216 10.47 -3.45 22.35
CA SER A 216 10.96 -4.83 22.44
C SER A 216 12.49 -4.91 22.34
N GLY A 217 13.15 -3.89 21.80
CA GLY A 217 14.58 -3.89 21.51
C GLY A 217 14.99 -4.95 20.49
N ALA A 218 14.06 -5.41 19.66
CA ALA A 218 14.28 -6.47 18.68
C ALA A 218 15.27 -6.05 17.59
N GLU A 219 15.93 -7.04 16.98
CA GLU A 219 16.73 -6.83 15.78
C GLU A 219 15.84 -6.80 14.53
N VAL A 220 14.76 -7.57 14.54
CA VAL A 220 13.73 -7.53 13.50
C VAL A 220 12.36 -7.67 14.14
N THR A 221 11.41 -6.80 13.73
CA THR A 221 9.98 -6.98 14.00
C THR A 221 9.27 -7.36 12.71
N ILE A 222 8.42 -8.39 12.77
CA ILE A 222 7.65 -8.92 11.63
C ILE A 222 6.18 -8.64 11.84
N ALA A 223 5.51 -7.93 10.93
CA ALA A 223 4.06 -7.82 10.97
C ALA A 223 3.42 -9.14 10.57
N ALA A 224 2.50 -9.64 11.39
CA ALA A 224 1.91 -10.95 11.24
C ALA A 224 0.38 -10.92 11.34
N ARG A 225 -0.27 -11.76 10.51
CA ARG A 225 -1.73 -11.92 10.44
C ARG A 225 -2.10 -13.39 10.55
N GLN A 226 -3.27 -13.67 11.12
CA GLN A 226 -3.82 -15.02 11.10
C GLN A 226 -4.29 -15.36 9.68
N VAL A 227 -3.93 -16.56 9.20
CA VAL A 227 -4.39 -17.08 7.90
C VAL A 227 -5.14 -18.41 8.08
N PRO A 228 -6.05 -18.78 7.16
CA PRO A 228 -6.63 -20.11 7.19
C PRO A 228 -5.55 -21.18 7.11
N HIS A 229 -5.70 -22.27 7.87
CA HIS A 229 -4.71 -23.35 7.95
C HIS A 229 -4.32 -23.92 6.57
N ALA A 230 -5.28 -24.00 5.64
CA ALA A 230 -5.03 -24.46 4.27
C ALA A 230 -4.08 -23.56 3.46
N GLU A 231 -3.86 -22.32 3.91
CA GLU A 231 -3.01 -21.33 3.25
C GLU A 231 -1.60 -21.22 3.86
N CYS A 232 -1.31 -21.94 4.96
CA CYS A 232 -0.02 -21.84 5.64
C CYS A 232 1.19 -22.13 4.73
N SER A 233 1.02 -22.95 3.69
CA SER A 233 2.10 -23.27 2.72
C SER A 233 2.49 -22.10 1.81
N LYS A 234 1.73 -21.00 1.82
CA LYS A 234 2.07 -19.79 1.06
C LYS A 234 3.07 -18.89 1.80
N TYR A 235 3.17 -19.02 3.12
CA TYR A 235 3.78 -18.00 3.98
C TYR A 235 4.80 -18.58 4.96
N GLY A 236 5.64 -17.70 5.51
CA GLY A 236 6.43 -17.99 6.70
C GLY A 236 5.54 -17.99 7.95
N ILE A 237 5.52 -19.09 8.70
CA ILE A 237 4.67 -19.28 9.88
C ILE A 237 5.46 -19.05 11.16
N LEU A 238 4.93 -18.18 12.02
CA LEU A 238 5.55 -17.77 13.27
C LEU A 238 4.97 -18.53 14.45
N GLN A 239 5.86 -18.95 15.35
CA GLN A 239 5.50 -19.33 16.71
C GLN A 239 6.03 -18.27 17.67
N ILE A 240 5.13 -17.67 18.45
CA ILE A 240 5.44 -16.56 19.35
C ILE A 240 5.13 -16.96 20.80
N ASP A 241 5.83 -16.35 21.75
CA ASP A 241 5.46 -16.43 23.16
C ASP A 241 4.48 -15.31 23.56
N ARG A 242 4.12 -15.27 24.85
CA ARG A 242 3.18 -14.27 25.39
C ARG A 242 3.67 -12.82 25.30
N SER A 243 4.98 -12.61 25.14
CA SER A 243 5.56 -11.27 24.97
C SER A 243 5.62 -10.83 23.51
N GLY A 244 5.23 -11.68 22.55
CA GLY A 244 5.39 -11.40 21.12
C GLY A 244 6.77 -11.77 20.57
N ARG A 245 7.67 -12.35 21.38
CA ARG A 245 8.97 -12.82 20.89
C ARG A 245 8.79 -14.07 20.05
N ILE A 246 9.41 -14.09 18.87
CA ILE A 246 9.36 -15.23 17.96
C ILE A 246 10.32 -16.31 18.46
N ARG A 247 9.79 -17.51 18.69
CA ARG A 247 10.49 -18.69 19.19
C ARG A 247 10.83 -19.68 18.09
N ALA A 248 10.02 -19.74 17.04
CA ALA A 248 10.28 -20.54 15.84
C ALA A 248 9.71 -19.84 14.60
N PHE A 249 10.35 -20.06 13.46
CA PHE A 249 9.92 -19.62 12.14
C PHE A 249 9.95 -20.81 11.18
N GLN A 250 8.83 -21.12 10.53
CA GLN A 250 8.72 -22.18 9.53
C GLN A 250 8.45 -21.54 8.16
N GLU A 251 9.40 -21.61 7.23
CA GLU A 251 9.19 -21.07 5.88
C GLU A 251 8.33 -22.03 5.04
N LYS A 252 7.15 -21.58 4.63
CA LYS A 252 6.21 -22.30 3.74
C LYS A 252 6.02 -23.78 4.12
N PRO A 253 5.68 -24.10 5.39
CA PRO A 253 5.47 -25.48 5.81
C PRO A 253 4.28 -26.10 5.07
N ARG A 254 4.26 -27.43 4.93
CA ARG A 254 3.02 -28.10 4.53
C ARG A 254 1.95 -27.80 5.59
N PRO A 255 0.66 -27.62 5.22
CA PRO A 255 -0.38 -27.28 6.19
C PRO A 255 -0.38 -28.22 7.40
N GLN A 256 -0.22 -29.53 7.21
CA GLN A 256 -0.21 -30.52 8.31
C GLN A 256 0.99 -30.38 9.27
N GLU A 257 2.05 -29.67 8.86
CA GLU A 257 3.27 -29.45 9.65
C GLU A 257 3.33 -28.05 10.27
N ALA A 258 2.36 -27.18 9.95
CA ALA A 258 2.29 -25.82 10.47
C ALA A 258 1.96 -25.86 11.96
N LYS A 259 2.86 -25.31 12.79
CA LYS A 259 2.69 -25.29 14.25
C LYS A 259 1.79 -24.13 14.74
N SER A 260 1.35 -23.28 13.82
CA SER A 260 0.61 -22.06 14.04
C SER A 260 -0.07 -21.65 12.73
N THR A 261 -0.99 -20.70 12.80
CA THR A 261 -1.60 -20.04 11.64
C THR A 261 -1.21 -18.57 11.55
N LEU A 262 -0.29 -18.12 12.40
CA LEU A 262 0.23 -16.76 12.37
C LEU A 262 1.28 -16.65 11.25
N ALA A 263 0.94 -15.95 10.18
CA ALA A 263 1.76 -15.80 8.98
C ALA A 263 2.47 -14.46 8.92
N SER A 264 3.71 -14.48 8.42
CA SER A 264 4.51 -13.30 8.09
C SER A 264 3.93 -12.62 6.86
N THR A 265 3.69 -11.32 6.97
CA THR A 265 3.14 -10.51 5.85
C THR A 265 4.21 -10.00 4.88
N GLY A 266 5.50 -10.24 5.16
CA GLY A 266 6.59 -9.67 4.38
C GLY A 266 6.86 -8.18 4.68
N ILE A 267 6.27 -7.66 5.76
CA ILE A 267 6.49 -6.31 6.29
C ILE A 267 7.36 -6.42 7.53
N TYR A 268 8.51 -5.78 7.48
CA TYR A 268 9.54 -5.86 8.52
C TYR A 268 9.96 -4.47 8.99
N ILE A 269 10.38 -4.38 10.24
CA ILE A 269 11.34 -3.35 10.69
C ILE A 269 12.65 -4.07 10.95
N ILE A 270 13.73 -3.59 10.36
CA ILE A 270 15.07 -4.17 10.50
C ILE A 270 15.99 -3.15 11.15
N ASN A 271 16.54 -3.53 12.30
CA ASN A 271 17.60 -2.79 12.96
C ASN A 271 18.96 -3.12 12.30
N PRO A 272 19.92 -2.17 12.20
CA PRO A 272 21.23 -2.43 11.62
C PRO A 272 21.96 -3.63 12.26
N ARG A 273 21.73 -3.89 13.55
CA ARG A 273 22.30 -5.05 14.27
C ARG A 273 21.90 -6.40 13.66
N ALA A 274 20.73 -6.48 13.02
CA ALA A 274 20.28 -7.69 12.34
C ALA A 274 21.24 -8.14 11.23
N LEU A 275 21.93 -7.18 10.60
CA LEU A 275 22.82 -7.40 9.46
C LEU A 275 24.28 -7.66 9.88
N VAL A 276 24.60 -7.64 11.17
CA VAL A 276 25.96 -7.90 11.65
C VAL A 276 26.40 -9.31 11.27
N GLY A 277 27.53 -9.41 10.59
CA GLY A 277 28.08 -10.69 10.12
C GLY A 277 27.41 -11.26 8.87
N GLN A 278 26.44 -10.57 8.27
CA GLN A 278 25.92 -10.92 6.95
C GLN A 278 27.04 -10.76 5.90
N GLY A 279 27.28 -11.81 5.13
CA GLY A 279 28.19 -11.76 3.98
C GLY A 279 27.56 -11.04 2.78
N ASN A 280 28.32 -10.94 1.68
CA ASN A 280 27.84 -10.39 0.40
C ASN A 280 27.41 -11.48 -0.59
N ALA A 281 26.99 -12.65 -0.09
CA ALA A 281 26.51 -13.72 -0.94
C ALA A 281 25.18 -13.31 -1.60
N GLU A 282 25.04 -13.59 -2.90
CA GLU A 282 23.78 -13.45 -3.63
C GLU A 282 22.90 -14.69 -3.44
N GLY A 283 21.60 -14.52 -3.61
CA GLY A 283 20.58 -15.56 -3.50
C GLY A 283 19.96 -15.71 -2.11
N LEU A 284 20.30 -14.87 -1.13
CA LEU A 284 19.79 -14.98 0.23
C LEU A 284 18.44 -14.27 0.38
N ASP A 285 17.50 -14.92 1.05
CA ASP A 285 16.18 -14.40 1.37
C ASP A 285 16.04 -14.02 2.84
N ILE A 286 15.22 -12.99 3.13
CA ILE A 286 14.96 -12.53 4.50
C ILE A 286 14.38 -13.69 5.33
N ALA A 287 13.33 -14.33 4.84
CA ALA A 287 12.59 -15.33 5.58
C ALA A 287 13.36 -16.67 5.66
N ALA A 288 13.97 -17.09 4.56
CA ALA A 288 14.68 -18.37 4.50
C ALA A 288 16.08 -18.34 5.13
N ASP A 289 16.79 -17.20 5.09
CA ASP A 289 18.21 -17.14 5.45
C ASP A 289 18.51 -16.15 6.60
N LEU A 290 18.07 -14.89 6.48
CA LEU A 290 18.38 -13.85 7.49
C LEU A 290 17.72 -14.15 8.84
N LEU A 291 16.41 -14.40 8.88
CA LEU A 291 15.70 -14.66 10.14
C LEU A 291 16.25 -15.91 10.86
N PRO A 292 16.43 -17.07 10.21
CA PRO A 292 17.02 -18.23 10.86
C PRO A 292 18.45 -17.98 11.36
N ALA A 293 19.26 -17.22 10.63
CA ALA A 293 20.61 -16.87 11.07
C ALA A 293 20.60 -16.01 12.34
N ILE A 294 19.72 -15.01 12.43
CA ILE A 294 19.54 -14.19 13.64
C ILE A 294 19.11 -15.06 14.82
N MET A 295 18.14 -15.95 14.63
CA MET A 295 17.68 -16.87 15.69
C MET A 295 18.80 -17.79 16.16
N LYS A 296 19.58 -18.36 15.23
CA LYS A 296 20.69 -19.27 15.54
C LYS A 296 21.77 -18.62 16.39
N ARG A 297 22.03 -17.32 16.21
CA ARG A 297 22.98 -16.55 17.06
C ARG A 297 22.37 -15.99 18.33
N GLY A 298 21.12 -16.33 18.67
CA GLY A 298 20.43 -15.88 19.88
C GLY A 298 19.82 -14.48 19.78
N GLY A 299 19.73 -13.91 18.57
CA GLY A 299 19.15 -12.59 18.33
C GLY A 299 17.68 -12.50 18.68
N HIS A 300 17.17 -11.27 18.73
CA HIS A 300 15.78 -11.00 19.10
C HIS A 300 14.92 -10.73 17.85
N LEU A 301 14.03 -11.66 17.52
CA LEU A 301 12.95 -11.45 16.57
C LEU A 301 11.63 -11.25 17.31
N HIS A 302 10.84 -10.28 16.89
CA HIS A 302 9.56 -9.93 17.50
C HIS A 302 8.42 -9.92 16.48
N SER A 303 7.21 -10.25 16.89
CA SER A 303 6.01 -10.17 16.04
C SER A 303 5.21 -8.94 16.39
N TYR A 304 4.78 -8.19 15.37
CA TYR A 304 3.73 -7.20 15.48
C TYR A 304 2.41 -7.83 15.03
N VAL A 305 1.46 -7.99 15.95
CA VAL A 305 0.14 -8.58 15.68
C VAL A 305 -0.92 -7.52 15.97
N ALA A 306 -1.59 -7.06 14.92
CA ALA A 306 -2.62 -6.03 15.01
C ALA A 306 -3.71 -6.25 13.96
N ASP A 307 -4.80 -5.51 14.10
CA ASP A 307 -5.90 -5.53 13.15
C ASP A 307 -5.62 -4.56 11.98
N PHE A 308 -5.00 -5.07 10.92
CA PHE A 308 -4.73 -4.37 9.66
C PHE A 308 -4.91 -5.26 8.42
N GLU A 309 -5.58 -4.77 7.39
CA GLU A 309 -5.72 -5.51 6.14
C GLU A 309 -4.40 -5.60 5.37
N TRP A 310 -4.22 -6.74 4.70
CA TRP A 310 -3.06 -7.03 3.88
C TRP A 310 -3.43 -7.96 2.73
N VAL A 311 -2.98 -7.59 1.53
CA VAL A 311 -3.10 -8.41 0.33
C VAL A 311 -1.73 -8.50 -0.34
N ASP A 312 -1.15 -9.70 -0.36
CA ASP A 312 0.01 -10.03 -1.18
C ASP A 312 -0.44 -10.29 -2.62
N MET A 313 -0.05 -9.42 -3.54
CA MET A 313 -0.48 -9.49 -4.94
C MET A 313 0.36 -10.49 -5.72
N GLY A 314 0.15 -11.77 -5.42
CA GLY A 314 0.89 -12.89 -5.99
C GLY A 314 0.35 -13.39 -7.33
N ASN A 315 -0.97 -13.31 -7.54
CA ASN A 315 -1.66 -13.85 -8.70
C ASN A 315 -2.95 -13.04 -9.07
N PRO A 316 -3.61 -13.29 -10.23
CA PRO A 316 -4.79 -12.54 -10.66
C PRO A 316 -5.97 -12.57 -9.69
N LYS A 317 -6.15 -13.65 -8.91
CA LYS A 317 -7.15 -13.72 -7.84
C LYS A 317 -6.90 -12.66 -6.78
N ASP A 318 -5.64 -12.54 -6.34
CA ASP A 318 -5.24 -11.57 -5.32
C ASP A 318 -5.44 -10.14 -5.83
N TYR A 319 -5.18 -9.90 -7.13
CA TYR A 319 -5.44 -8.60 -7.78
C TYR A 319 -6.92 -8.24 -7.87
N ALA A 320 -7.79 -9.20 -8.19
CA ALA A 320 -9.23 -8.98 -8.14
C ALA A 320 -9.72 -8.75 -6.70
N GLN A 321 -9.22 -9.56 -5.76
CA GLN A 321 -9.54 -9.43 -4.34
C GLN A 321 -9.15 -8.05 -3.79
N ALA A 322 -7.96 -7.54 -4.11
CA ALA A 322 -7.52 -6.20 -3.68
C ALA A 322 -8.52 -5.10 -4.12
N HIS A 323 -8.98 -5.15 -5.37
CA HIS A 323 -10.01 -4.22 -5.85
C HIS A 323 -11.34 -4.36 -5.10
N PHE A 324 -11.78 -5.60 -4.87
CA PHE A 324 -13.09 -5.86 -4.29
C PHE A 324 -13.12 -5.51 -2.80
N MET A 325 -12.06 -5.81 -2.05
CA MET A 325 -11.89 -5.40 -0.65
C MET A 325 -11.93 -3.87 -0.53
N ALA A 326 -11.19 -3.16 -1.39
CA ALA A 326 -11.20 -1.71 -1.42
C ALA A 326 -12.57 -1.11 -1.81
N LEU A 327 -13.27 -1.71 -2.77
CA LEU A 327 -14.63 -1.28 -3.13
C LEU A 327 -15.63 -1.44 -1.99
N ARG A 328 -15.43 -2.44 -1.12
CA ARG A 328 -16.22 -2.69 0.08
C ARG A 328 -15.77 -1.84 1.28
N GLY A 329 -14.69 -1.08 1.14
CA GLY A 329 -14.14 -0.25 2.22
C GLY A 329 -13.42 -1.05 3.31
N GLU A 330 -12.99 -2.29 3.01
CA GLU A 330 -12.29 -3.14 3.97
C GLU A 330 -10.86 -2.65 4.23
N VAL A 331 -10.20 -2.07 3.22
CA VAL A 331 -8.87 -1.47 3.36
C VAL A 331 -9.02 0.03 3.62
N LYS A 332 -8.81 0.47 4.86
CA LYS A 332 -9.13 1.84 5.31
C LYS A 332 -8.34 2.93 4.59
N THR A 333 -7.15 2.59 4.10
CA THR A 333 -6.24 3.53 3.45
C THR A 333 -6.51 3.70 1.96
N LEU A 334 -7.34 2.84 1.37
CA LEU A 334 -7.59 2.83 -0.06
C LEU A 334 -9.06 3.12 -0.35
N SER A 335 -9.30 4.19 -1.09
CA SER A 335 -10.63 4.54 -1.60
C SER A 335 -10.61 4.63 -3.12
N PRO A 336 -11.68 4.17 -3.82
CA PRO A 336 -11.81 4.41 -5.24
C PRO A 336 -11.75 5.90 -5.55
N SER A 337 -11.16 6.26 -6.69
CA SER A 337 -11.16 7.66 -7.11
C SER A 337 -12.57 8.12 -7.51
N GLY A 338 -12.85 9.42 -7.46
CA GLY A 338 -14.14 9.98 -7.88
C GLY A 338 -15.19 10.08 -6.78
N GLU A 339 -16.43 10.30 -7.19
CA GLU A 339 -17.54 10.58 -6.28
C GLU A 339 -18.40 9.33 -6.10
N GLN A 340 -18.76 9.03 -4.85
CA GLN A 340 -19.72 8.00 -4.53
C GLN A 340 -21.14 8.53 -4.80
N LYS A 341 -21.68 8.29 -6.00
CA LYS A 341 -23.02 8.77 -6.40
C LYS A 341 -24.15 8.08 -5.65
N ARG A 342 -23.93 6.83 -5.23
CA ARG A 342 -24.84 6.01 -4.41
C ARG A 342 -23.99 5.09 -3.53
N PRO A 343 -24.52 4.55 -2.40
CA PRO A 343 -23.79 3.59 -1.58
C PRO A 343 -23.19 2.44 -2.43
N GLY A 344 -21.86 2.32 -2.39
CA GLY A 344 -21.11 1.32 -3.15
C GLY A 344 -20.95 1.58 -4.65
N ILE A 345 -21.45 2.69 -5.21
CA ILE A 345 -21.29 3.05 -6.63
C ILE A 345 -20.43 4.30 -6.78
N TRP A 346 -19.23 4.10 -7.30
CA TRP A 346 -18.21 5.13 -7.49
C TRP A 346 -18.07 5.48 -8.96
N ILE A 347 -18.18 6.77 -9.28
CA ILE A 347 -18.07 7.28 -10.65
C ILE A 347 -16.95 8.31 -10.69
N ALA A 348 -15.90 8.02 -11.45
CA ALA A 348 -14.73 8.88 -11.59
C ALA A 348 -14.97 10.03 -12.59
N PRO A 349 -14.14 11.10 -12.55
CA PRO A 349 -14.30 12.26 -13.42
C PRO A 349 -14.35 11.89 -14.92
N GLY A 350 -15.26 12.54 -15.65
CA GLY A 350 -15.44 12.33 -17.09
C GLY A 350 -16.14 11.01 -17.48
N ALA A 351 -16.42 10.12 -16.53
CA ALA A 351 -17.20 8.92 -16.81
C ALA A 351 -18.65 9.28 -17.18
N ARG A 352 -19.21 8.60 -18.19
CA ARG A 352 -20.57 8.80 -18.69
C ARG A 352 -21.38 7.52 -18.51
N VAL A 353 -22.33 7.54 -17.59
CA VAL A 353 -23.23 6.41 -17.33
C VAL A 353 -24.63 6.76 -17.79
N SER A 354 -25.18 5.99 -18.73
CA SER A 354 -26.56 6.14 -19.16
C SER A 354 -27.53 5.95 -18.00
N ARG A 355 -28.59 6.76 -17.93
CA ARG A 355 -29.69 6.58 -16.95
C ARG A 355 -30.42 5.24 -17.11
N ARG A 356 -30.25 4.56 -18.25
CA ARG A 356 -30.81 3.23 -18.54
C ARG A 356 -29.81 2.10 -18.32
N ALA A 357 -28.63 2.38 -17.76
CA ALA A 357 -27.72 1.34 -17.27
C ALA A 357 -28.14 0.92 -15.85
N LYS A 358 -28.03 -0.36 -15.55
CA LYS A 358 -28.32 -0.92 -14.22
C LYS A 358 -27.01 -1.24 -13.52
N LEU A 359 -26.79 -0.64 -12.35
CA LEU A 359 -25.58 -0.85 -11.56
C LEU A 359 -26.00 -1.38 -10.18
N THR A 360 -25.66 -2.63 -9.91
CA THR A 360 -25.81 -3.26 -8.60
C THR A 360 -24.48 -3.17 -7.85
N PRO A 361 -24.42 -2.53 -6.68
CA PRO A 361 -23.17 -2.30 -5.96
C PRO A 361 -22.51 -3.61 -5.47
N PRO A 362 -21.20 -3.58 -5.17
CA PRO A 362 -20.31 -2.42 -5.34
C PRO A 362 -19.77 -2.32 -6.78
N CYS A 363 -19.68 -1.10 -7.31
CA CYS A 363 -19.22 -0.82 -8.67
C CYS A 363 -18.30 0.41 -8.69
N TYR A 364 -17.27 0.34 -9.52
CA TYR A 364 -16.43 1.48 -9.87
C TYR A 364 -16.44 1.71 -11.38
N VAL A 365 -16.66 2.95 -11.81
CA VAL A 365 -16.57 3.37 -13.21
C VAL A 365 -15.45 4.41 -13.33
N GLY A 366 -14.34 4.00 -13.96
CA GLY A 366 -13.11 4.77 -14.05
C GLY A 366 -13.18 5.97 -14.99
N PRO A 367 -12.15 6.85 -14.95
CA PRO A 367 -12.18 8.14 -15.65
C PRO A 367 -12.45 7.99 -17.14
N GLY A 368 -13.36 8.79 -17.69
CA GLY A 368 -13.71 8.78 -19.11
C GLY A 368 -14.42 7.52 -19.63
N ALA A 369 -14.69 6.52 -18.78
CA ALA A 369 -15.40 5.31 -19.19
C ALA A 369 -16.85 5.63 -19.58
N THR A 370 -17.40 4.91 -20.56
CA THR A 370 -18.77 5.12 -21.06
C THR A 370 -19.59 3.85 -20.96
N LEU A 371 -20.72 3.92 -20.25
CA LEU A 371 -21.71 2.84 -20.14
C LEU A 371 -22.98 3.23 -20.89
N ALA A 372 -23.28 2.54 -21.98
CA ALA A 372 -24.46 2.77 -22.80
C ALA A 372 -25.76 2.29 -22.13
N ALA A 373 -26.91 2.62 -22.72
CA ALA A 373 -28.20 2.07 -22.29
C ALA A 373 -28.21 0.54 -22.43
N GLY A 374 -28.80 -0.17 -21.46
CA GLY A 374 -28.85 -1.64 -21.46
C GLY A 374 -27.61 -2.34 -20.94
N VAL A 375 -26.59 -1.61 -20.49
CA VAL A 375 -25.48 -2.19 -19.72
C VAL A 375 -25.97 -2.55 -18.31
N GLU A 376 -25.64 -3.75 -17.86
CA GLU A 376 -25.87 -4.22 -16.51
C GLU A 376 -24.55 -4.57 -15.82
N LEU A 377 -24.28 -3.95 -14.67
CA LEU A 377 -23.19 -4.31 -13.78
C LEU A 377 -23.76 -5.00 -12.54
N GLN A 378 -23.24 -6.19 -12.23
CA GLN A 378 -23.53 -6.94 -11.01
C GLN A 378 -22.27 -7.04 -10.16
N GLY A 379 -22.17 -6.16 -9.16
CA GLY A 379 -20.98 -6.01 -8.33
C GLY A 379 -20.50 -7.30 -7.65
N PRO A 380 -19.20 -7.40 -7.32
CA PRO A 380 -18.20 -6.35 -7.44
C PRO A 380 -17.70 -6.16 -8.88
N CYS A 381 -17.74 -4.92 -9.39
CA CYS A 381 -17.28 -4.60 -10.74
C CYS A 381 -16.36 -3.38 -10.77
N VAL A 382 -15.29 -3.47 -11.57
CA VAL A 382 -14.36 -2.35 -11.82
C VAL A 382 -14.27 -2.12 -13.32
N ILE A 383 -14.64 -0.93 -13.78
CA ILE A 383 -14.49 -0.52 -15.17
C ILE A 383 -13.32 0.44 -15.27
N GLY A 384 -12.28 0.05 -16.01
CA GLY A 384 -11.06 0.81 -16.19
C GLY A 384 -11.25 2.10 -16.99
N ALA A 385 -10.26 2.99 -16.91
CA ALA A 385 -10.31 4.30 -17.56
C ALA A 385 -10.49 4.19 -19.08
N GLY A 386 -11.34 5.05 -19.65
CA GLY A 386 -11.60 5.13 -21.08
C GLY A 386 -12.31 3.92 -21.70
N SER A 387 -12.71 2.92 -20.91
CA SER A 387 -13.41 1.73 -21.40
C SER A 387 -14.83 2.06 -21.86
N ARG A 388 -15.31 1.35 -22.88
CA ARG A 388 -16.63 1.55 -23.48
C ARG A 388 -17.43 0.25 -23.34
N LEU A 389 -18.61 0.32 -22.74
CA LEU A 389 -19.52 -0.82 -22.64
C LEU A 389 -20.77 -0.51 -23.46
N SER A 390 -20.97 -1.26 -24.54
CA SER A 390 -22.14 -1.15 -25.41
C SER A 390 -23.22 -2.12 -24.95
N GLY A 391 -24.42 -1.62 -24.68
CA GLY A 391 -25.56 -2.45 -24.30
C GLY A 391 -26.27 -3.08 -25.51
N PRO A 392 -27.06 -4.15 -25.29
CA PRO A 392 -27.24 -4.84 -24.01
C PRO A 392 -26.00 -5.66 -23.63
N CYS A 393 -25.48 -5.60 -22.40
CA CYS A 393 -24.40 -6.49 -21.94
C CYS A 393 -24.43 -6.65 -20.42
N LEU A 394 -23.86 -7.74 -19.91
CA LEU A 394 -23.74 -8.01 -18.46
C LEU A 394 -22.27 -8.18 -18.08
N ILE A 395 -21.86 -7.45 -17.06
CA ILE A 395 -20.59 -7.65 -16.37
C ILE A 395 -20.90 -8.01 -14.93
N SER A 396 -20.37 -9.13 -14.44
CA SER A 396 -20.61 -9.62 -13.09
C SER A 396 -19.31 -10.06 -12.43
N ASN A 397 -19.05 -9.65 -11.18
CA ASN A 397 -17.86 -10.08 -10.43
C ASN A 397 -16.55 -9.99 -11.24
N SER A 398 -16.31 -8.87 -11.92
CA SER A 398 -15.29 -8.76 -12.98
C SER A 398 -14.59 -7.41 -13.01
N ILE A 399 -13.39 -7.40 -13.57
CA ILE A 399 -12.58 -6.19 -13.81
C ILE A 399 -12.40 -6.03 -15.32
N ILE A 400 -12.88 -4.93 -15.86
CA ILE A 400 -12.59 -4.51 -17.24
C ILE A 400 -11.40 -3.56 -17.16
N GLN A 401 -10.27 -3.96 -17.74
CA GLN A 401 -9.04 -3.15 -17.78
C GLN A 401 -9.25 -1.86 -18.58
N PRO A 402 -8.39 -0.85 -18.41
CA PRO A 402 -8.48 0.41 -19.16
C PRO A 402 -8.56 0.20 -20.69
N ARG A 403 -9.20 1.15 -21.38
CA ARG A 403 -9.33 1.22 -22.85
C ARG A 403 -9.85 -0.07 -23.49
N THR A 404 -10.76 -0.75 -22.80
CA THR A 404 -11.38 -1.98 -23.30
C THR A 404 -12.79 -1.68 -23.79
N TRP A 405 -13.11 -2.13 -25.01
CA TRP A 405 -14.45 -2.01 -25.57
C TRP A 405 -15.19 -3.34 -25.47
N VAL A 406 -16.25 -3.37 -24.65
CA VAL A 406 -17.18 -4.49 -24.54
C VAL A 406 -18.34 -4.29 -25.52
N LYS A 407 -18.50 -5.25 -26.44
CA LYS A 407 -19.54 -5.22 -27.48
C LYS A 407 -20.93 -5.54 -26.91
N PRO A 408 -22.00 -5.18 -27.65
CA PRO A 408 -23.34 -5.66 -27.33
C PRO A 408 -23.42 -7.18 -27.27
N SER A 409 -24.33 -7.68 -26.46
CA SER A 409 -24.61 -9.08 -26.10
C SER A 409 -23.48 -9.82 -25.39
N ALA A 410 -22.43 -9.11 -24.92
CA ALA A 410 -21.37 -9.73 -24.12
C ALA A 410 -21.86 -10.09 -22.71
N TRP A 411 -21.40 -11.24 -22.22
CA TRP A 411 -21.56 -11.72 -20.84
C TRP A 411 -20.18 -12.02 -20.25
N VAL A 412 -19.75 -11.21 -19.27
CA VAL A 412 -18.43 -11.31 -18.63
C VAL A 412 -18.64 -11.57 -17.14
N THR A 413 -18.25 -12.75 -16.67
CA THR A 413 -18.43 -13.15 -15.27
C THR A 413 -17.16 -13.77 -14.69
N GLY A 414 -16.69 -13.27 -13.54
CA GLY A 414 -15.50 -13.81 -12.88
C GLY A 414 -14.19 -13.54 -13.64
N GLN A 415 -14.14 -12.51 -14.49
CA GLN A 415 -12.98 -12.27 -15.37
C GLN A 415 -12.23 -10.99 -15.04
N ILE A 416 -10.94 -10.98 -15.34
CA ILE A 416 -10.17 -9.77 -15.62
C ILE A 416 -9.98 -9.73 -17.13
N THR A 417 -10.50 -8.69 -17.79
CA THR A 417 -10.58 -8.60 -19.24
C THR A 417 -9.91 -7.32 -19.73
N SER A 418 -8.98 -7.45 -20.67
CA SER A 418 -8.37 -6.35 -21.43
C SER A 418 -8.82 -6.35 -22.88
N ALA A 419 -8.34 -5.38 -23.66
CA ALA A 419 -8.57 -5.33 -25.11
C ALA A 419 -7.99 -6.55 -25.86
N HIS A 420 -7.06 -7.30 -25.25
CA HIS A 420 -6.28 -8.35 -25.93
C HIS A 420 -6.40 -9.72 -25.29
N TRP A 421 -6.80 -9.81 -24.02
CA TRP A 421 -6.86 -11.06 -23.27
C TRP A 421 -7.97 -11.02 -22.23
N SER A 422 -8.38 -12.20 -21.77
CA SER A 422 -9.26 -12.38 -20.61
C SER A 422 -8.77 -13.56 -19.78
N VAL A 423 -8.88 -13.43 -18.46
CA VAL A 423 -8.47 -14.46 -17.50
C VAL A 423 -9.54 -14.59 -16.42
N ASP A 424 -9.90 -15.83 -16.09
CA ASP A 424 -10.71 -16.16 -14.92
C ASP A 424 -9.88 -15.94 -13.64
N HIS A 425 -10.30 -14.98 -12.81
CA HIS A 425 -9.57 -14.64 -11.59
C HIS A 425 -9.79 -15.65 -10.45
N GLN A 426 -10.77 -16.55 -10.53
CA GLN A 426 -10.98 -17.61 -9.54
C GLN A 426 -10.08 -18.83 -9.77
N HIS A 427 -9.72 -19.10 -11.03
CA HIS A 427 -8.99 -20.31 -11.44
C HIS A 427 -7.59 -20.05 -12.03
N ALA A 428 -7.11 -18.80 -12.06
CA ALA A 428 -5.76 -18.47 -12.52
C ALA A 428 -4.67 -19.02 -11.59
N THR A 429 -4.19 -20.24 -11.86
CA THR A 429 -3.15 -20.93 -11.07
C THR A 429 -1.71 -20.51 -11.41
N GLY A 430 -1.49 -19.32 -11.98
CA GLY A 430 -0.17 -18.84 -12.40
C GLY A 430 0.45 -19.61 -13.57
N GLN A 431 -0.27 -20.54 -14.18
CA GLN A 431 0.02 -21.06 -15.52
C GLN A 431 -0.54 -20.06 -16.55
N LYS A 432 0.14 -19.87 -17.70
CA LYS A 432 -0.39 -19.05 -18.81
C LYS A 432 -1.85 -19.42 -19.03
N PRO A 433 -2.80 -18.47 -18.90
CA PRO A 433 -4.20 -18.79 -19.07
C PRO A 433 -4.36 -19.43 -20.45
N ARG A 434 -4.85 -20.66 -20.49
CA ARG A 434 -5.50 -21.12 -21.71
C ARG A 434 -6.72 -20.20 -21.86
N PRO A 435 -6.93 -19.51 -23.00
CA PRO A 435 -8.08 -18.65 -23.17
C PRO A 435 -9.34 -19.44 -22.85
N SER A 436 -9.95 -19.17 -21.69
CA SER A 436 -11.12 -19.90 -21.23
C SER A 436 -12.37 -19.07 -21.57
N PHE A 437 -13.18 -19.64 -22.45
CA PHE A 437 -14.63 -19.50 -22.65
C PHE A 437 -15.35 -18.13 -22.51
N ALA A 438 -14.64 -17.00 -22.47
CA ALA A 438 -15.13 -15.78 -23.07
C ALA A 438 -14.68 -15.83 -24.53
N ARG A 439 -15.64 -15.87 -25.45
CA ARG A 439 -15.38 -15.62 -26.86
C ARG A 439 -14.75 -14.23 -26.96
N LEU A 440 -13.42 -14.12 -27.07
CA LEU A 440 -12.71 -12.84 -27.26
C LEU A 440 -13.32 -12.07 -28.46
N ASP A 441 -13.85 -12.80 -29.43
CA ASP A 441 -14.67 -12.32 -30.55
C ASP A 441 -15.94 -11.57 -30.11
N GLN A 442 -16.59 -11.98 -29.02
CA GLN A 442 -17.74 -11.31 -28.40
C GLN A 442 -17.34 -10.17 -27.45
N VAL A 443 -16.12 -10.18 -26.89
CA VAL A 443 -15.73 -9.23 -25.84
C VAL A 443 -14.88 -8.07 -26.37
N CYS A 444 -14.07 -8.23 -27.41
CA CYS A 444 -13.06 -7.23 -27.76
C CYS A 444 -13.04 -6.85 -29.24
N ALA A 445 -12.96 -5.55 -29.53
CA ALA A 445 -12.32 -5.02 -30.72
C ALA A 445 -11.42 -3.87 -30.28
N VAL A 446 -10.19 -3.84 -30.78
CA VAL A 446 -9.26 -2.72 -30.57
C VAL A 446 -9.79 -1.54 -31.36
N ASP A 447 -10.24 -0.48 -30.69
CA ASP A 447 -10.56 0.78 -31.35
C ASP A 447 -9.26 1.57 -31.51
N HIS A 448 -8.66 1.49 -32.71
CA HIS A 448 -7.44 2.22 -33.07
C HIS A 448 -7.62 3.75 -33.08
N ASN A 449 -8.85 4.25 -32.91
CA ASN A 449 -9.16 5.68 -32.83
C ASN A 449 -9.25 6.22 -31.39
N ILE A 450 -8.89 5.43 -30.36
CA ILE A 450 -8.73 5.97 -29.01
C ILE A 450 -7.37 6.67 -28.94
N PRO A 451 -7.29 8.01 -28.90
CA PRO A 451 -6.02 8.69 -28.72
C PRO A 451 -5.38 8.22 -27.42
N ALA A 452 -4.05 8.02 -27.44
CA ALA A 452 -3.28 7.83 -26.22
C ALA A 452 -3.64 8.95 -25.23
N LEU A 453 -3.70 8.63 -23.94
CA LEU A 453 -3.83 9.67 -22.91
C LEU A 453 -2.73 10.70 -23.16
N GLN A 454 -3.08 11.87 -23.70
CA GLN A 454 -2.30 13.05 -23.43
C GLN A 454 -2.38 13.22 -21.92
N GLN A 455 -1.21 13.16 -21.27
CA GLN A 455 -1.10 13.60 -19.89
C GLN A 455 -1.83 14.94 -19.77
N PRO A 456 -2.60 15.19 -18.70
CA PRO A 456 -3.24 16.48 -18.52
C PRO A 456 -2.17 17.56 -18.70
N ASN A 457 -2.42 18.47 -19.64
CA ASN A 457 -1.48 19.54 -19.94
C ASN A 457 -1.32 20.35 -18.65
N MET A 458 -0.11 20.31 -18.07
CA MET A 458 0.22 20.86 -16.75
C MET A 458 0.21 22.40 -16.70
N SER A 459 -0.45 23.07 -17.64
CA SER A 459 -0.52 24.52 -17.73
C SER A 459 -1.88 25.11 -17.29
N GLU A 460 -2.86 24.30 -16.89
CA GLU A 460 -4.19 24.80 -16.46
C GLU A 460 -4.54 24.50 -14.99
N VAL A 461 -3.56 24.08 -14.18
CA VAL A 461 -3.68 24.07 -12.71
C VAL A 461 -2.67 25.06 -12.12
N SER A 462 -2.79 26.31 -12.55
CA SER A 462 -2.22 27.47 -11.87
C SER A 462 -3.23 28.61 -11.92
N ALA A 463 -4.23 28.52 -11.05
CA ALA A 463 -5.04 29.62 -10.54
C ALA A 463 -5.51 29.25 -9.13
#